data_AF-A0AAV9QIP6-F1
#
_entry.id   AF-A0AAV9QIP6-F1
#
_cell.length_a   1.000
_cell.length_b   1.000
_cell.length_c   1.000
_cell.angle_alpha   90.00
_cell.angle_beta   90.00
_cell.angle_gamma   90.00
#
_symmetry.space_group_name_H-M   'P 1'
#
loop_
_entity.id
_entity.type
_entity.pdbx_description
1 polymer ?
#
loop_
_entity_poly.entity_id
_entity_poly.type
_entity_poly.pdbx_seq_one_letter_code
_entity_poly.pdbx_strand_id
1 'polypeptide(L)'
;MAESDHWKGLPSLAQGISSDSNGQYSVSCSKESDLEAKDAEYQYSTWFHTPPLDPPTIERLHGLQLIAESHDQGFSDVPSAGNWTWFELALMENERSDSPRVKDDVKLTWYSHVNRFCTEDYGWVRAQPLTSSGRNDGHPPRVDSN
;
A
#
# COMPACT_ATOMS: atom_id res chain seq x y z
N MET A 1 27.01 13.38 29.97
CA MET A 1 26.59 12.82 28.67
C MET A 1 25.16 13.29 28.48
N ALA A 2 24.89 14.16 27.50
CA ALA A 2 23.57 14.74 27.30
C ALA A 2 22.75 13.81 26.40
N GLU A 3 21.70 13.22 26.94
CA GLU A 3 20.64 12.59 26.16
C GLU A 3 19.93 13.68 25.36
N SER A 4 20.02 13.59 24.05
CA SER A 4 19.56 14.61 23.13
C SER A 4 18.04 14.52 22.98
N ASP A 5 17.35 15.49 23.58
CA ASP A 5 15.91 15.69 23.73
C ASP A 5 15.19 16.05 22.40
N HIS A 6 15.53 15.39 21.29
CA HIS A 6 15.06 15.76 19.94
C HIS A 6 13.64 15.29 19.59
N TRP A 7 12.98 14.52 20.46
CA TRP A 7 11.67 13.92 20.17
C TRP A 7 10.48 14.68 20.78
N LYS A 8 10.70 15.71 21.60
CA LYS A 8 9.66 16.48 22.32
C LYS A 8 8.83 17.46 21.47
N GLY A 9 8.82 17.30 20.14
CA GLY A 9 8.13 18.22 19.22
C GLY A 9 7.44 17.56 18.04
N LEU A 10 7.17 16.25 18.10
CA LEU A 10 6.38 15.59 17.07
C LEU A 10 4.90 15.98 17.24
N PRO A 11 4.20 16.39 16.17
CA PRO A 11 2.76 16.64 16.24
C PRO A 11 2.05 15.38 16.75
N SER A 12 1.00 15.56 17.55
CA SER A 12 0.15 14.44 17.95
C SER A 12 -0.43 13.82 16.68
N LEU A 13 -0.09 12.56 16.43
CA LEU A 13 -0.62 11.88 15.26
C LEU A 13 -2.14 11.73 15.38
N ALA A 14 -2.80 11.64 14.23
CA ALA A 14 -4.21 11.29 14.18
C ALA A 14 -4.48 9.97 14.95
N GLN A 15 -5.67 9.83 15.52
CA GLN A 15 -6.09 8.59 16.18
C GLN A 15 -5.87 7.38 15.25
N GLY A 16 -5.23 6.34 15.79
CA GLY A 16 -4.94 5.10 15.05
C GLY A 16 -3.56 5.02 14.41
N ILE A 17 -2.73 6.07 14.52
CA ILE A 17 -1.33 6.02 14.12
C ILE A 17 -0.45 5.80 15.36
N SER A 18 0.29 4.70 15.40
CA SER A 18 1.32 4.49 16.41
C SER A 18 2.67 5.00 15.91
N SER A 19 3.52 5.49 16.82
CA SER A 19 4.90 5.87 16.50
C SER A 19 5.89 5.11 17.37
N ASP A 20 7.08 4.86 16.82
CA ASP A 20 8.22 4.34 17.58
C ASP A 20 9.30 5.40 17.79
N SER A 21 10.31 5.08 18.60
CA SER A 21 11.45 5.96 18.86
C SER A 21 12.37 6.18 17.64
N ASN A 22 12.15 5.45 16.55
CA ASN A 22 12.95 5.52 15.33
C ASN A 22 12.31 6.41 14.26
N GLY A 23 11.21 7.10 14.59
CA GLY A 23 10.49 7.96 13.64
C GLY A 23 9.66 7.17 12.63
N GLN A 24 9.34 5.90 12.93
CA GLN A 24 8.39 5.13 12.13
C GLN A 24 6.98 5.35 12.65
N TYR A 25 6.04 5.45 11.71
CA TYR A 25 4.62 5.60 11.97
C TYR A 25 3.88 4.42 11.33
N SER A 26 2.93 3.83 12.04
CA SER A 26 2.13 2.73 11.50
C SER A 26 0.64 2.94 11.71
N VAL A 27 -0.13 2.58 10.68
CA VAL A 27 -1.60 2.55 10.70
C VAL A 27 -2.01 1.13 10.41
N SER A 28 -2.77 0.51 11.30
CA SER A 28 -3.24 -0.87 11.16
C SER A 28 -4.72 -0.90 10.79
N CYS A 29 -5.09 -1.78 9.86
CA CYS A 29 -6.47 -2.15 9.58
C CYS A 29 -6.67 -3.61 10.01
N SER A 30 -7.77 -3.90 10.72
CA SER A 30 -8.16 -5.26 11.10
C SER A 30 -9.38 -5.77 10.31
N LYS A 31 -9.84 -5.01 9.32
CA LYS A 31 -10.96 -5.42 8.47
C LYS A 31 -10.43 -6.29 7.35
N GLU A 32 -11.12 -7.38 7.07
CA GLU A 32 -10.86 -8.23 5.91
C GLU A 32 -11.51 -7.63 4.66
N SER A 33 -11.00 -8.01 3.50
CA SER A 33 -11.56 -7.64 2.20
C SER A 33 -11.29 -8.74 1.20
N ASP A 34 -12.32 -9.12 0.45
CA ASP A 34 -12.26 -10.09 -0.63
C ASP A 34 -12.50 -9.40 -1.97
N LEU A 35 -11.81 -9.84 -3.01
CA LEU A 35 -11.97 -9.34 -4.36
C LEU A 35 -11.85 -10.49 -5.36
N GLU A 36 -12.85 -10.60 -6.23
CA GLU A 36 -12.91 -11.60 -7.27
C GLU A 36 -13.05 -10.92 -8.64
N ALA A 37 -12.21 -11.32 -9.60
CA ALA A 37 -12.34 -10.90 -10.98
C ALA A 37 -13.48 -11.69 -11.64
N LYS A 38 -14.46 -10.98 -12.24
CA LYS A 38 -15.61 -11.60 -12.90
C LYS A 38 -15.41 -11.83 -14.39
N ASP A 39 -14.41 -11.16 -14.95
CA ASP A 39 -14.10 -11.12 -16.37
C ASP A 39 -12.60 -10.78 -16.56
N ALA A 40 -12.22 -10.50 -17.80
CA ALA A 40 -10.85 -10.14 -18.15
C ALA A 40 -10.49 -8.68 -17.81
N GLU A 41 -11.43 -7.87 -17.31
CA GLU A 41 -11.16 -6.50 -16.89
C GLU A 41 -10.60 -6.48 -15.46
N TYR A 42 -9.72 -5.52 -15.20
CA TYR A 42 -9.18 -5.33 -13.86
C TYR A 42 -10.27 -4.90 -12.89
N GLN A 43 -10.47 -5.71 -11.86
CA GLN A 43 -11.28 -5.34 -10.71
C GLN A 43 -10.36 -4.76 -9.63
N TYR A 44 -10.83 -3.71 -8.94
CA TYR A 44 -10.13 -3.14 -7.81
C TYR A 44 -11.12 -2.66 -6.77
N SER A 45 -10.74 -2.75 -5.51
CA SER A 45 -11.48 -2.20 -4.38
C SER A 45 -10.54 -1.46 -3.44
N THR A 46 -11.08 -0.46 -2.77
CA THR A 46 -10.36 0.25 -1.72
C THR A 46 -10.51 -0.53 -0.42
N TRP A 47 -9.40 -1.06 0.11
CA TRP A 47 -9.42 -1.86 1.33
C TRP A 47 -9.59 -1.01 2.60
N PHE A 48 -8.72 0.00 2.78
CA PHE A 48 -8.81 0.91 3.93
C PHE A 48 -8.17 2.27 3.64
N HIS A 49 -8.49 3.25 4.48
CA HIS A 49 -7.90 4.59 4.46
C HIS A 49 -7.18 4.87 5.77
N THR A 50 -6.06 5.60 5.68
CA THR A 50 -5.55 6.32 6.84
C THR A 50 -6.44 7.54 7.11
N PRO A 51 -6.42 8.09 8.32
CA PRO A 51 -6.84 9.48 8.51
C PRO A 51 -6.05 10.42 7.59
N PRO A 52 -6.58 11.62 7.28
CA PRO A 52 -5.82 12.64 6.57
C PRO A 52 -4.50 12.94 7.28
N LEU A 53 -3.40 12.93 6.53
CA LEU A 53 -2.08 13.30 7.06
C LEU A 53 -1.98 14.83 7.08
N ASP A 54 -1.48 15.38 8.18
CA ASP A 54 -1.23 16.82 8.27
C ASP A 54 0.00 17.25 7.43
N PRO A 55 0.09 18.53 7.03
CA PRO A 55 1.23 19.00 6.23
C PRO A 55 2.60 18.74 6.88
N PRO A 56 2.80 18.97 8.20
CA PRO A 56 4.08 18.64 8.85
C PRO A 56 4.47 17.16 8.75
N THR A 57 3.51 16.24 8.82
CA THR A 57 3.74 14.80 8.66
C THR A 57 4.13 14.47 7.24
N ILE A 58 3.44 15.05 6.26
CA ILE A 58 3.75 14.85 4.82
C ILE A 58 5.17 15.35 4.51
N GLU A 59 5.57 16.51 5.01
CA GLU A 59 6.92 17.08 4.80
C GLU A 59 8.05 16.21 5.37
N ARG A 60 7.75 15.40 6.39
CA ARG A 60 8.71 14.50 7.05
C ARG A 60 8.65 13.07 6.52
N LEU A 61 7.73 12.78 5.61
CA LEU A 61 7.53 11.44 5.09
C LEU A 61 8.67 11.06 4.12
N HIS A 62 9.56 10.20 4.59
CA HIS A 62 10.68 9.69 3.79
C HIS A 62 10.34 8.43 3.00
N GLY A 63 9.33 7.68 3.45
CA GLY A 63 8.82 6.56 2.71
C GLY A 63 7.54 5.96 3.27
N LEU A 64 6.93 5.09 2.46
CA LEU A 64 5.71 4.36 2.77
C LEU A 64 5.91 2.88 2.46
N GLN A 65 5.37 2.02 3.30
CA GLN A 65 5.45 0.57 3.12
C GLN A 65 4.11 -0.05 3.54
N LEU A 66 3.57 -0.90 2.67
CA LEU A 66 2.43 -1.75 3.02
C LEU A 66 2.95 -3.10 3.51
N ILE A 67 2.37 -3.57 4.61
CA ILE A 67 2.53 -4.90 5.14
C ILE A 67 1.13 -5.49 5.22
N ALA A 68 0.88 -6.59 4.51
CA ALA A 68 -0.44 -7.20 4.41
C ALA A 68 -0.36 -8.70 4.68
N GLU A 69 -1.32 -9.22 5.44
CA GLU A 69 -1.61 -10.65 5.52
C GLU A 69 -2.64 -10.97 4.45
N SER A 70 -2.34 -11.94 3.60
CA SER A 70 -3.18 -12.24 2.44
C SER A 70 -3.03 -13.69 2.01
N HIS A 71 -3.89 -14.14 1.10
CA HIS A 71 -3.78 -15.39 0.35
C HIS A 71 -4.51 -15.21 -0.99
N ASP A 72 -4.36 -16.14 -1.92
CA ASP A 72 -5.19 -16.19 -3.12
C ASP A 72 -6.20 -17.35 -3.04
N GLN A 73 -6.89 -17.63 -4.14
CA GLN A 73 -7.88 -18.71 -4.21
C GLN A 73 -7.32 -20.13 -4.01
N GLY A 74 -6.01 -20.31 -3.77
CA GLY A 74 -5.40 -21.61 -3.53
C GLY A 74 -4.90 -22.33 -4.76
N PHE A 75 -5.32 -21.91 -5.97
CA PHE A 75 -4.96 -22.56 -7.22
C PHE A 75 -4.94 -21.57 -8.40
N SER A 76 -4.27 -21.98 -9.48
CA SER A 76 -4.28 -21.29 -10.77
C SER A 76 -4.41 -22.33 -11.88
N ASP A 77 -5.33 -22.12 -12.81
CA ASP A 77 -5.53 -23.00 -13.97
C ASP A 77 -4.31 -22.99 -14.91
N VAL A 78 -3.63 -21.83 -14.99
CA VAL A 78 -2.44 -21.63 -15.82
C VAL A 78 -1.34 -20.95 -15.00
N PRO A 79 -0.62 -21.69 -14.13
CA PRO A 79 0.40 -21.10 -13.25
C PRO A 79 1.53 -20.39 -14.01
N SER A 80 1.78 -20.79 -15.25
CA SER A 80 2.77 -20.16 -16.14
C SER A 80 2.39 -18.75 -16.59
N ALA A 81 1.13 -18.34 -16.44
CA ALA A 81 0.70 -16.96 -16.68
C ALA A 81 1.05 -16.01 -15.53
N GLY A 82 1.55 -16.51 -14.39
CA GLY A 82 1.95 -15.71 -13.23
C GLY A 82 0.79 -15.32 -12.30
N ASN A 83 1.08 -14.43 -11.34
CA ASN A 83 0.09 -13.90 -10.40
C ASN A 83 -0.50 -12.57 -10.89
N TRP A 84 -1.83 -12.50 -10.93
CA TRP A 84 -2.62 -11.39 -11.46
C TRP A 84 -3.37 -10.62 -10.37
N THR A 85 -3.01 -10.84 -9.11
CA THR A 85 -3.54 -10.13 -7.96
C THR A 85 -2.42 -9.41 -7.23
N TRP A 86 -2.62 -8.14 -6.90
CA TRP A 86 -1.61 -7.29 -6.27
C TRP A 86 -2.25 -6.22 -5.39
N PHE A 87 -1.42 -5.62 -4.53
CA PHE A 87 -1.80 -4.49 -3.69
C PHE A 87 -1.18 -3.19 -4.19
N GLU A 88 -1.90 -2.09 -4.00
CA GLU A 88 -1.44 -0.74 -4.32
C GLU A 88 -1.63 0.21 -3.13
N LEU A 89 -0.79 1.24 -3.06
CA LEU A 89 -1.04 2.43 -2.26
C LEU A 89 -1.54 3.54 -3.18
N ALA A 90 -2.54 4.30 -2.74
CA ALA A 90 -3.12 5.40 -3.51
C ALA A 90 -3.09 6.70 -2.71
N LEU A 91 -2.77 7.80 -3.37
CA LEU A 91 -3.06 9.13 -2.85
C LEU A 91 -4.49 9.49 -3.23
N MET A 92 -5.34 9.72 -2.23
CA MET A 92 -6.73 10.13 -2.42
C MET A 92 -6.84 11.66 -2.52
N GLU A 93 -7.87 12.16 -3.20
CA GLU A 93 -8.13 13.61 -3.27
C GLU A 93 -8.52 14.17 -1.90
N ASN A 94 -9.30 13.41 -1.11
CA ASN A 94 -9.72 13.74 0.24
C ASN A 94 -10.20 12.49 1.00
N GLU A 95 -10.55 12.66 2.28
CA GLU A 95 -10.98 11.59 3.21
C GLU A 95 -12.21 10.78 2.75
N ARG A 96 -13.00 11.31 1.80
CA ARG A 96 -14.26 10.73 1.31
C ARG A 96 -14.14 10.17 -0.10
N SER A 97 -12.95 10.22 -0.69
CA SER A 97 -12.74 9.79 -2.07
C SER A 97 -12.57 8.27 -2.11
N ASP A 98 -13.36 7.61 -2.94
CA ASP A 98 -13.28 6.16 -3.16
C ASP A 98 -12.40 5.78 -4.36
N SER A 99 -11.75 6.76 -4.99
CA SER A 99 -10.86 6.56 -6.12
C SER A 99 -9.56 7.36 -5.98
N PRO A 100 -8.44 6.84 -6.51
CA PRO A 100 -7.16 7.55 -6.46
C PRO A 100 -7.22 8.89 -7.18
N ARG A 101 -6.50 9.87 -6.62
CA ARG A 101 -6.31 11.18 -7.22
C ARG A 101 -5.66 11.05 -8.60
N VAL A 102 -6.17 11.81 -9.56
CA VAL A 102 -5.54 11.99 -10.87
C VAL A 102 -4.97 13.40 -10.94
N LYS A 103 -3.70 13.52 -11.32
CA LYS A 103 -3.02 14.80 -11.50
C LYS A 103 -2.22 14.74 -12.79
N ASP A 104 -2.43 15.72 -13.68
CA ASP A 104 -1.75 15.81 -14.98
C ASP A 104 -1.90 14.50 -15.79
N ASP A 105 -3.13 13.96 -15.82
CA ASP A 105 -3.50 12.67 -16.43
C ASP A 105 -2.79 11.42 -15.84
N VAL A 106 -2.07 11.58 -14.72
CA VAL A 106 -1.44 10.49 -13.99
C VAL A 106 -2.27 10.12 -12.76
N LYS A 107 -2.68 8.86 -12.70
CA LYS A 107 -3.28 8.29 -11.48
C LYS A 107 -2.19 8.11 -10.43
N LEU A 108 -2.38 8.69 -9.25
CA LEU A 108 -1.39 8.68 -8.16
C LEU A 108 -1.50 7.39 -7.34
N THR A 109 -1.21 6.26 -7.99
CA THR A 109 -1.09 4.96 -7.35
C THR A 109 0.35 4.46 -7.41
N TRP A 110 0.67 3.57 -6.48
CA TRP A 110 1.97 2.93 -6.38
C TRP A 110 1.78 1.44 -6.13
N TYR A 111 2.36 0.63 -7.01
CA TYR A 111 2.40 -0.81 -6.87
C TYR A 111 3.21 -1.22 -5.64
N SER A 112 2.63 -2.06 -4.79
CA SER A 112 3.26 -2.53 -3.56
C SER A 112 3.91 -3.91 -3.71
N HIS A 113 3.10 -4.95 -3.90
CA HIS A 113 3.54 -6.33 -4.09
C HIS A 113 2.40 -7.18 -4.65
N VAL A 114 2.75 -8.29 -5.30
CA VAL A 114 1.79 -9.34 -5.68
C VAL A 114 1.24 -10.03 -4.44
N ASN A 115 0.02 -10.53 -4.54
CA ASN A 115 -0.55 -11.40 -3.53
C ASN A 115 0.27 -12.70 -3.40
N ARG A 116 0.02 -13.49 -2.36
CA ARG A 116 0.58 -14.83 -2.24
C ARG A 116 -0.10 -15.74 -3.28
N PHE A 117 0.72 -16.45 -4.05
CA PHE A 117 0.26 -17.21 -5.21
C PHE A 117 0.06 -18.70 -4.90
N CYS A 118 -1.05 -19.26 -5.38
CA CYS A 118 -1.49 -20.65 -5.25
C CYS A 118 -1.45 -21.15 -3.80
N THR A 119 -2.08 -20.41 -2.88
CA THR A 119 -2.16 -20.80 -1.47
C THR A 119 -3.43 -20.27 -0.82
N GLU A 120 -4.11 -21.11 -0.05
CA GLU A 120 -5.22 -20.73 0.83
C GLU A 120 -4.72 -20.28 2.20
N ASP A 121 -3.41 -20.45 2.47
CA ASP A 121 -2.81 -20.08 3.74
C ASP A 121 -2.49 -18.59 3.78
N TYR A 122 -3.14 -17.91 4.73
CA TYR A 122 -2.79 -16.55 5.09
C TYR A 122 -1.31 -16.43 5.45
N GLY A 123 -0.68 -15.37 4.94
CA GLY A 123 0.70 -15.05 5.30
C GLY A 123 1.03 -13.59 5.10
N TRP A 124 1.91 -13.10 5.97
CA TRP A 124 2.38 -11.72 5.93
C TRP A 124 3.40 -11.50 4.82
N VAL A 125 3.16 -10.49 3.99
CA VAL A 125 4.10 -9.97 2.99
C VAL A 125 4.42 -8.52 3.30
N ARG A 126 5.70 -8.19 3.22
CA ARG A 126 6.23 -6.83 3.42
C ARG A 126 6.81 -6.34 2.09
N ALA A 127 6.22 -5.30 1.53
CA ALA A 127 6.71 -4.68 0.29
C ALA A 127 8.06 -3.97 0.49
N GLN A 128 8.74 -3.65 -0.61
CA GLN A 128 9.84 -2.68 -0.54
C GLN A 128 9.29 -1.29 -0.19
N PRO A 129 9.94 -0.49 0.68
CA PRO A 129 9.46 0.85 0.95
C PRO A 129 9.50 1.74 -0.30
N LEU A 130 8.41 2.44 -0.58
CA LEU A 130 8.42 3.58 -1.49
C LEU A 130 9.21 4.70 -0.85
N THR A 131 10.31 5.13 -1.49
CA THR A 131 11.15 6.24 -1.02
C THR A 131 11.31 7.26 -2.12
N SER A 132 11.63 8.50 -1.75
CA SER A 132 11.81 9.62 -2.71
C SER A 132 12.97 9.44 -3.70
N SER A 133 13.84 8.43 -3.51
CA SER A 133 14.98 8.13 -4.38
C SER A 133 14.73 6.98 -5.37
N GLY A 134 13.62 6.24 -5.24
CA GLY A 134 13.30 5.11 -6.11
C GLY A 134 12.44 5.53 -7.31
N ARG A 135 12.99 5.44 -8.53
CA ARG A 135 12.15 5.43 -9.74
C ARG A 135 11.32 4.15 -9.72
N ASN A 136 10.01 4.32 -9.64
CA ASN A 136 9.07 3.21 -9.75
C ASN A 136 8.60 3.17 -11.20
N ASP A 137 9.12 2.22 -11.98
CA ASP A 137 8.59 1.89 -13.30
C ASP A 137 7.24 1.20 -13.05
N GLY A 138 6.19 1.99 -12.80
CA GLY A 138 4.86 1.57 -12.37
C GLY A 138 4.09 0.75 -13.40
N HIS A 139 4.73 -0.23 -14.02
CA HIS A 139 4.09 -1.20 -14.89
C HIS A 139 3.70 -2.43 -14.07
N PRO A 140 2.43 -2.89 -14.17
CA PRO A 140 2.11 -4.26 -13.81
C PRO A 140 2.99 -5.22 -14.64
N PRO A 141 3.15 -6.50 -14.22
CA PRO A 141 3.85 -7.49 -15.03
C PRO A 141 3.36 -7.42 -16.49
N ARG A 142 4.30 -7.24 -17.41
CA ARG A 142 4.00 -7.08 -18.85
C ARG A 142 3.26 -8.32 -19.34
N VAL A 143 2.09 -8.07 -19.94
CA VAL A 143 1.42 -9.02 -20.80
C VAL A 143 2.20 -9.07 -22.11
N ASP A 144 3.08 -10.06 -22.26
CA ASP A 144 3.55 -10.42 -23.60
C ASP A 144 2.37 -11.13 -24.28
N SER A 145 1.64 -10.39 -25.12
CA SER A 145 0.61 -10.96 -26.00
C SER A 145 1.29 -11.93 -26.97
N ASN A 146 0.87 -13.19 -26.95
CA ASN A 146 1.21 -14.19 -27.97
C ASN A 146 0.12 -14.27 -29.03
#